data_AF-A0A178MR77-F1
#
_entry.id   AF-A0A178MR77-F1
#
_cell.length_a   1.000
_cell.length_b   1.000
_cell.length_c   1.000
_cell.angle_alpha   90.00
_cell.angle_beta   90.00
_cell.angle_gamma   90.00
#
_symmetry.space_group_name_H-M   'P 1'
#
loop_
_entity.id
_entity.type
_entity.pdbx_description
1 polymer ?
#
loop_
_entity_poly.entity_id
_entity_poly.type
_entity_poly.pdbx_seq_one_letter_code
_entity_poly.pdbx_strand_id
1 'polypeptide(L)'
;MWGIGGYLVPLALVTAGYALFQVANNTAIMTGIHAGQRGAASAMLSLSRNLGLITGASVMGAIFAFGAGSGDIALAAPAKVAAGTRTTFAAATLLLTLALGIGARAQQKGRASGPA
;
A
#
# COMPACT_ATOMS: atom_id res chain seq x y z
N MET A 1 -27.10 -5.09 -9.93
CA MET A 1 -26.47 -5.60 -8.69
C MET A 1 -25.22 -6.33 -9.14
N TRP A 2 -24.03 -5.83 -8.82
CA TRP A 2 -22.77 -6.42 -9.34
C TRP A 2 -22.37 -7.73 -8.66
N GLY A 3 -23.16 -8.21 -7.68
CA GLY A 3 -23.06 -9.53 -7.07
C GLY A 3 -21.64 -9.89 -6.64
N ILE A 4 -21.28 -11.16 -6.85
CA ILE A 4 -19.94 -11.69 -6.59
C ILE A 4 -18.88 -11.00 -7.47
N GLY A 5 -19.22 -10.62 -8.70
CA GLY A 5 -18.29 -9.96 -9.64
C GLY A 5 -17.78 -8.61 -9.12
N GLY A 6 -18.65 -7.82 -8.49
CA GLY A 6 -18.29 -6.55 -7.87
C GLY A 6 -17.32 -6.67 -6.70
N TYR A 7 -17.19 -7.86 -6.11
CA TYR A 7 -16.23 -8.16 -5.05
C TYR A 7 -14.95 -8.80 -5.60
N LEU A 8 -15.08 -9.80 -6.47
CA LEU A 8 -13.93 -10.56 -6.97
C LEU A 8 -13.03 -9.75 -7.91
N VAL A 9 -13.61 -8.89 -8.76
CA VAL A 9 -12.81 -8.12 -9.73
C VAL A 9 -11.84 -7.15 -9.03
N PRO A 10 -12.28 -6.30 -8.08
CA PRO A 10 -11.36 -5.44 -7.33
C PRO A 10 -10.34 -6.23 -6.52
N LEU A 11 -10.77 -7.34 -5.89
CA LEU A 11 -9.88 -8.20 -5.10
C LEU A 11 -8.75 -8.77 -5.97
N ALA A 12 -9.09 -9.38 -7.10
CA ALA A 12 -8.11 -9.94 -8.03
C ALA A 12 -7.17 -8.86 -8.58
N LEU A 13 -7.71 -7.69 -8.94
CA LEU A 13 -6.92 -6.57 -9.44
C LEU A 13 -5.90 -6.08 -8.41
N VAL A 14 -6.32 -5.90 -7.15
CA VAL A 14 -5.43 -5.46 -6.06
C VAL A 14 -4.38 -6.52 -5.77
N THR A 15 -4.74 -7.80 -5.70
CA THR A 15 -3.80 -8.89 -5.44
C THR A 15 -2.76 -9.01 -6.55
N ALA A 16 -3.17 -8.98 -7.81
CA ALA A 16 -2.27 -9.04 -8.95
C ALA A 16 -1.35 -7.81 -9.01
N GLY A 17 -1.91 -6.61 -8.82
CA GLY A 17 -1.13 -5.37 -8.79
C GLY A 17 -0.10 -5.34 -7.65
N TYR A 18 -0.50 -5.81 -6.47
CA TYR A 18 0.39 -5.95 -5.32
C TYR A 18 1.55 -6.92 -5.62
N ALA A 19 1.26 -8.08 -6.20
CA ALA A 19 2.28 -9.07 -6.55
C ALA A 19 3.28 -8.50 -7.56
N LEU A 20 2.80 -7.88 -8.65
CA LEU A 20 3.65 -7.28 -9.68
C LEU A 20 4.53 -6.16 -9.11
N PHE A 21 3.93 -5.25 -8.33
CA PHE A 21 4.66 -4.15 -7.72
C PHE A 21 5.70 -4.65 -6.72
N GLN A 22 5.37 -5.65 -5.90
CA GLN A 22 6.28 -6.21 -4.92
C GLN A 22 7.50 -6.84 -5.58
N VAL A 23 7.30 -7.64 -6.64
CA VAL A 23 8.40 -8.28 -7.38
C VAL A 23 9.32 -7.21 -7.98
N ALA A 24 8.75 -6.25 -8.72
CA ALA A 24 9.54 -5.19 -9.34
C ALA A 24 10.32 -4.35 -8.32
N ASN A 25 9.68 -3.98 -7.20
CA ASN A 25 10.30 -3.19 -6.14
C ASN A 25 11.45 -3.96 -5.46
N ASN A 26 11.23 -5.23 -5.10
CA ASN A 26 12.26 -6.06 -4.48
C ASN A 26 13.47 -6.22 -5.42
N THR A 27 13.24 -6.50 -6.72
CA THR A 27 14.32 -6.59 -7.70
C THR A 27 15.07 -5.28 -7.85
N ALA A 28 14.37 -4.14 -7.93
CA ALA A 28 15.00 -2.83 -8.05
C ALA A 28 15.92 -2.51 -6.86
N ILE A 29 15.49 -2.82 -5.63
CA ILE A 29 16.31 -2.60 -4.43
C ILE A 29 17.50 -3.56 -4.36
N MET A 30 17.33 -4.82 -4.74
CA MET A 30 18.40 -5.83 -4.65
C MET A 30 19.44 -5.70 -5.76
N THR A 31 19.11 -5.03 -6.87
CA THR A 31 20.03 -4.85 -8.01
C THR A 31 21.23 -4.00 -7.58
N GLY A 32 22.45 -4.51 -7.77
CA GLY A 32 23.69 -3.80 -7.41
C GLY A 32 24.16 -3.98 -5.97
N ILE A 33 23.42 -4.73 -5.12
CA ILE A 33 23.87 -5.06 -3.76
C ILE A 33 24.90 -6.19 -3.80
N HIS A 34 26.06 -5.96 -3.16
CA HIS A 34 27.13 -6.95 -3.04
C HIS A 34 26.64 -8.25 -2.38
N ALA A 35 27.18 -9.39 -2.85
CA ALA A 35 26.73 -10.71 -2.44
C ALA A 35 26.73 -10.93 -0.91
N GLY A 36 27.76 -10.44 -0.21
CA GLY A 36 27.88 -10.55 1.25
C GLY A 36 26.89 -9.68 2.06
N GLN A 37 26.21 -8.72 1.42
CA GLN A 37 25.29 -7.79 2.10
C GLN A 37 23.81 -8.03 1.72
N ARG A 38 23.53 -8.89 0.74
CA ARG A 38 22.17 -9.19 0.28
C ARG A 38 21.25 -9.68 1.40
N GLY A 39 21.77 -10.46 2.35
CA GLY A 39 21.00 -10.94 3.50
C GLY A 39 20.57 -9.82 4.46
N ALA A 40 21.47 -8.89 4.77
CA ALA A 40 21.14 -7.73 5.60
C ALA A 40 20.15 -6.79 4.89
N ALA A 41 20.34 -6.57 3.59
CA ALA A 41 19.45 -5.74 2.79
C ALA A 41 18.04 -6.33 2.66
N SER A 42 17.92 -7.63 2.43
CA SER A 42 16.61 -8.31 2.36
C SER A 42 15.91 -8.34 3.72
N ALA A 43 16.67 -8.50 4.81
CA ALA A 43 16.14 -8.42 6.17
C ALA A 43 15.58 -7.02 6.48
N MET A 44 16.34 -5.95 6.18
CA MET A 44 15.87 -4.57 6.36
C MET A 44 14.65 -4.26 5.49
N LEU A 45 14.62 -4.75 4.25
CA LEU A 45 13.49 -4.59 3.35
C LEU A 45 12.22 -5.30 3.89
N SER A 46 12.36 -6.54 4.36
CA SER A 46 11.26 -7.29 4.95
C SER A 46 10.77 -6.64 6.25
N LEU A 47 11.68 -6.18 7.10
CA LEU A 47 11.34 -5.48 8.34
C LEU A 47 10.57 -4.19 8.05
N SER A 48 11.08 -3.35 7.14
CA SER A 48 10.40 -2.12 6.72
C SER A 48 8.99 -2.40 6.20
N ARG A 49 8.84 -3.44 5.38
CA ARG A 49 7.53 -3.87 4.85
C ARG A 49 6.58 -4.30 5.96
N ASN A 50 7.03 -5.16 6.88
CA ASN A 50 6.19 -5.63 7.99
C ASN A 50 5.78 -4.50 8.92
N LEU A 51 6.72 -3.59 9.25
CA LEU A 51 6.40 -2.40 10.03
C LEU A 51 5.37 -1.53 9.31
N GLY A 52 5.56 -1.28 8.01
CA GLY A 52 4.60 -0.54 7.20
C GLY A 52 3.20 -1.19 7.18
N LEU A 53 3.12 -2.53 7.12
CA LEU A 53 1.85 -3.26 7.17
C LEU A 53 1.18 -3.16 8.54
N ILE A 54 1.92 -3.34 9.64
CA ILE A 54 1.39 -3.24 11.00
C ILE A 54 0.90 -1.82 11.27
N THR A 55 1.74 -0.81 11.02
CA THR A 55 1.38 0.60 11.20
C THR A 55 0.20 0.97 10.30
N GLY A 56 0.23 0.54 9.03
CA GLY A 56 -0.85 0.79 8.08
C GLY A 56 -2.18 0.20 8.56
N ALA A 57 -2.21 -1.06 9.00
CA ALA A 57 -3.42 -1.69 9.50
C ALA A 57 -3.99 -0.95 10.71
N SER A 58 -3.15 -0.57 11.68
CA SER A 58 -3.57 0.19 12.86
C SER A 58 -4.15 1.56 12.49
N VAL A 59 -3.47 2.32 11.63
CA VAL A 59 -3.92 3.66 11.18
C VAL A 59 -5.21 3.56 10.36
N MET A 60 -5.31 2.58 9.46
CA MET A 60 -6.51 2.40 8.63
C MET A 60 -7.74 2.02 9.47
N GLY A 61 -7.56 1.26 10.56
CA GLY A 61 -8.61 1.00 11.54
C GLY A 61 -9.10 2.27 12.23
N ALA A 62 -8.18 3.16 12.62
CA ALA A 62 -8.53 4.46 13.22
C ALA A 62 -9.24 5.38 12.21
N ILE A 63 -8.78 5.47 10.96
CA ILE A 63 -9.43 6.24 9.88
C ILE A 63 -10.84 5.69 9.60
N PHE A 64 -11.00 4.37 9.61
CA PHE A 64 -12.30 3.73 9.45
C PHE A 64 -13.24 4.14 10.58
N ALA A 65 -12.81 4.02 11.84
CA ALA A 65 -13.63 4.40 13.00
C ALA A 65 -14.01 5.89 12.95
N PHE A 66 -13.07 6.76 12.58
CA PHE A 66 -13.33 8.18 12.37
C PHE A 66 -14.39 8.43 11.30
N GLY A 67 -14.24 7.83 10.11
CA GLY A 67 -15.19 8.00 9.01
C GLY A 67 -16.55 7.33 9.24
N ALA A 68 -16.58 6.26 10.03
CA ALA A 68 -17.82 5.59 10.43
C ALA A 68 -18.58 6.41 11.49
N GLY A 69 -17.90 7.24 12.30
CA GLY A 69 -18.54 8.16 13.25
C GLY A 69 -19.40 7.48 14.32
N SER A 70 -19.09 6.23 14.68
CA SER A 70 -19.74 5.47 15.76
C SER A 70 -18.67 4.83 16.63
N GLY A 71 -18.78 4.99 17.96
CA GLY A 71 -17.92 4.30 18.93
C GLY A 71 -18.24 2.80 19.05
N ASP A 72 -19.47 2.41 18.68
CA ASP A 72 -19.88 1.00 18.62
C ASP A 72 -20.13 0.60 17.16
N ILE A 73 -19.18 -0.15 16.61
CA ILE A 73 -19.20 -0.61 15.22
C ILE A 73 -20.08 -1.85 15.07
N ALA A 74 -20.30 -2.61 16.13
CA ALA A 74 -21.12 -3.82 16.10
C ALA A 74 -22.60 -3.51 15.85
N LEU A 75 -23.04 -2.30 16.21
CA LEU A 75 -24.41 -1.80 16.02
C LEU A 75 -24.52 -0.75 14.90
N ALA A 76 -23.46 -0.51 14.13
CA ALA A 76 -23.42 0.56 13.14
C ALA A 76 -24.35 0.28 11.94
N ALA A 77 -25.16 1.28 11.56
CA ALA A 77 -25.98 1.20 10.36
C ALA A 77 -25.12 0.99 9.10
N PRO A 78 -25.62 0.29 8.06
CA PRO A 78 -24.85 0.00 6.84
C PRO A 78 -24.26 1.25 6.16
N ALA A 79 -24.97 2.38 6.22
CA ALA A 79 -24.49 3.66 5.68
C ALA A 79 -23.23 4.18 6.38
N LYS A 80 -23.08 3.94 7.69
CA LYS A 80 -21.92 4.34 8.50
C LYS A 80 -20.71 3.46 8.17
N VAL A 81 -20.91 2.15 8.04
CA VAL A 81 -19.87 1.22 7.57
C VAL A 81 -19.39 1.63 6.18
N ALA A 82 -20.31 1.91 5.26
CA ALA A 82 -19.96 2.36 3.91
C ALA A 82 -19.18 3.68 3.92
N ALA A 83 -19.53 4.63 4.78
CA ALA A 83 -18.80 5.89 4.94
C ALA A 83 -17.36 5.65 5.44
N GLY A 84 -17.20 4.87 6.51
CA GLY A 84 -15.88 4.49 7.04
C GLY A 84 -15.02 3.75 6.00
N THR A 85 -15.60 2.82 5.25
CA THR A 85 -14.87 2.10 4.19
C THR A 85 -14.41 3.05 3.09
N ARG A 86 -15.28 3.97 2.63
CA ARG A 86 -14.93 4.97 1.61
C ARG A 86 -13.82 5.90 2.08
N THR A 87 -13.87 6.39 3.32
CA THR A 87 -12.81 7.24 3.87
C THR A 87 -11.47 6.52 3.95
N THR A 88 -11.46 5.26 4.38
CA THR A 88 -10.24 4.44 4.45
C THR A 88 -9.65 4.19 3.06
N PHE A 89 -10.47 3.82 2.06
CA PHE A 89 -9.98 3.62 0.69
C PHE A 89 -9.51 4.91 0.03
N ALA A 90 -10.15 6.04 0.31
CA ALA A 90 -9.71 7.35 -0.18
C ALA A 90 -8.34 7.72 0.42
N ALA A 91 -8.15 7.53 1.72
CA ALA A 91 -6.85 7.74 2.38
C ALA A 91 -5.77 6.81 1.82
N ALA A 92 -6.06 5.52 1.65
CA ALA A 92 -5.14 4.55 1.06
C ALA A 92 -4.73 4.95 -0.37
N THR A 93 -5.69 5.39 -1.17
CA THR A 93 -5.45 5.87 -2.54
C THR A 93 -4.56 7.11 -2.54
N LEU A 94 -4.82 8.07 -1.65
CA LEU A 94 -3.97 9.26 -1.49
C LEU A 94 -2.53 8.86 -1.13
N LEU A 95 -2.34 7.99 -0.13
CA LEU A 95 -1.01 7.52 0.27
C LEU A 95 -0.27 6.79 -0.86
N LEU A 96 -0.96 5.93 -1.61
CA LEU A 96 -0.38 5.23 -2.76
C LEU A 96 0.01 6.22 -3.88
N THR A 97 -0.84 7.20 -4.20
CA THR A 97 -0.52 8.22 -5.21
C THR A 97 0.68 9.09 -4.80
N LEU A 98 0.77 9.47 -3.53
CA LEU A 98 1.94 10.19 -2.98
C LEU A 98 3.21 9.33 -3.08
N ALA A 99 3.15 8.06 -2.69
CA ALA A 99 4.29 7.15 -2.77
C ALA A 99 4.76 6.96 -4.22
N LEU A 100 3.84 6.77 -5.18
CA LEU A 100 4.15 6.70 -6.60
C LEU A 100 4.76 8.00 -7.12
N GLY A 101 4.24 9.16 -6.71
CA GLY A 101 4.79 10.47 -7.07
C GLY A 101 6.21 10.69 -6.56
N ILE A 102 6.51 10.29 -5.32
CA ILE A 102 7.86 10.32 -4.76
C ILE A 102 8.80 9.39 -5.53
N GLY A 103 8.35 8.15 -5.79
CA GLY A 103 9.13 7.16 -6.54
C GLY A 103 9.45 7.61 -7.96
N ALA A 104 8.47 8.19 -8.67
CA ALA A 104 8.65 8.72 -10.02
C ALA A 104 9.67 9.87 -10.04
N ARG A 105 9.60 10.81 -9.07
CA ARG A 105 10.56 11.91 -8.95
C ARG A 105 11.98 11.41 -8.64
N ALA A 106 12.12 10.41 -7.76
CA ALA A 106 13.41 9.82 -7.45
C ALA A 106 14.07 9.18 -8.69
N GLN A 107 13.28 8.47 -9.51
CA GLN A 107 13.79 7.88 -10.76
C GLN A 107 14.16 8.94 -11.81
N GLN A 108 13.38 10.01 -11.94
CA GLN A 108 13.70 11.11 -12.86
C GLN A 108 15.04 11.76 -12.49
N LYS A 109 15.29 11.99 -11.19
CA LYS A 109 16.56 12.53 -10.71
C LYS A 109 17.74 11.60 -11.02
N GLY A 110 17.57 10.28 -10.82
CA GLY A 110 18.60 9.30 -11.19
C GLY A 110 18.88 9.23 -12.69
N ARG A 111 17.86 9.41 -13.54
CA ARG A 111 18.00 9.47 -15.01
C ARG A 111 18.67 10.76 -15.50
N ALA A 112 18.36 11.90 -14.88
CA ALA A 112 18.96 13.19 -15.20
C ALA A 112 20.43 13.31 -14.77
N SER A 113 20.90 12.40 -13.90
CA SER A 113 22.29 12.32 -13.42
C SER A 113 23.10 11.18 -14.06
N GLY A 114 22.57 10.51 -15.10
CA GLY A 114 23.28 9.48 -15.87
C GLY A 114 24.42 10.07 -16.73
N PRO A 115 25.49 9.29 -16.99
CA PRO A 115 26.82 9.82 -17.31
C PRO A 115 26.91 10.46 -18.70
N ALA A 116 27.63 11.59 -18.76
CA ALA A 116 28.24 12.10 -19.99
C ALA A 116 29.44 11.23 -20.39
#